data_AF-C0W941-F1
#
_entry.id   AF-C0W941-F1
#
_cell.length_a   1.000
_cell.length_b   1.000
_cell.length_c   1.000
_cell.angle_alpha   90.00
_cell.angle_beta   90.00
_cell.angle_gamma   90.00
#
_symmetry.space_group_name_H-M   'P 1'
#
loop_
_entity.id
_entity.type
_entity.pdbx_description
1 polymer ?
#
loop_
_entity_poly.entity_id
_entity_poly.type
_entity_poly.pdbx_seq_one_letter_code
_entity_poly.pdbx_strand_id
1 'polypeptide(L)'
;MLESVCVGQAPLVVDDLDLCTAAELGRVEQALAEGRTVLASALTERVATSFRGALAELRARADLVVLWPGVGPAAQAAGVSLRAVCDPQAPTQPGRGALVRRGQAMALQVACPVPAGEAVSRVRA
;
A
#
# COMPACT_ATOMS: atom_id res chain seq x y z
N MET A 1 5.33 -18.39 -15.31
CA MET A 1 5.14 -19.08 -14.03
C MET A 1 4.31 -18.15 -13.15
N LEU A 2 2.98 -18.17 -13.33
CA LEU A 2 2.04 -17.38 -12.55
C LEU A 2 1.61 -18.28 -11.40
N GLU A 3 2.21 -18.10 -10.22
CA GLU A 3 1.80 -18.89 -9.06
C GLU A 3 0.36 -18.53 -8.69
N SER A 4 -0.42 -19.60 -8.58
CA SER A 4 -1.79 -19.70 -8.14
C SER A 4 -2.17 -18.63 -7.12
N VAL A 5 -3.17 -17.80 -7.45
CA VAL A 5 -3.98 -17.12 -6.44
C VAL A 5 -4.64 -18.24 -5.65
N CYS A 6 -4.16 -18.48 -4.44
CA CYS A 6 -4.74 -19.47 -3.54
C CYS A 6 -6.25 -19.19 -3.44
N VAL A 7 -7.09 -20.20 -3.64
CA VAL A 7 -8.52 -20.15 -3.32
C VAL A 7 -8.65 -20.16 -1.79
N GLY A 8 -8.23 -19.06 -1.17
CA GLY A 8 -8.35 -18.77 0.24
C GLY A 8 -9.56 -17.88 0.50
N GLN A 9 -9.88 -17.66 1.78
CA GLN A 9 -10.88 -16.68 2.18
C GLN A 9 -10.65 -15.34 1.46
N ALA A 10 -11.73 -14.69 1.02
CA ALA A 10 -11.65 -13.40 0.33
C ALA A 10 -10.74 -12.41 1.10
N PRO A 11 -9.91 -11.59 0.44
CA PRO A 11 -9.03 -10.66 1.15
C PRO A 11 -9.82 -9.72 2.07
N LEU A 12 -9.25 -9.38 3.22
CA LEU A 12 -9.78 -8.31 4.07
C LEU A 12 -9.21 -6.99 3.56
N VAL A 13 -10.09 -6.09 3.11
CA VAL A 13 -9.72 -4.75 2.64
C VAL A 13 -10.11 -3.73 3.69
N VAL A 14 -9.16 -2.91 4.13
CA VAL A 14 -9.36 -1.88 5.14
C VAL A 14 -8.84 -0.55 4.62
N ASP A 15 -9.74 0.41 4.47
CA ASP A 15 -9.35 1.79 4.18
C ASP A 15 -9.08 2.53 5.49
N ASP A 16 -8.12 3.44 5.51
CA ASP A 16 -7.76 4.27 6.65
C ASP A 16 -7.54 3.47 7.95
N LEU A 17 -6.66 2.47 7.90
CA LEU A 17 -6.36 1.59 9.03
C LEU A 17 -5.90 2.36 10.28
N ASP A 18 -5.25 3.51 10.11
CA ASP A 18 -4.84 4.39 11.22
C ASP A 18 -6.00 5.11 11.92
N LEU A 19 -7.22 5.05 11.36
CA LEU A 19 -8.45 5.62 11.94
C LEU A 19 -9.39 4.56 12.52
N CYS A 20 -9.07 3.28 12.37
CA CYS A 20 -9.89 2.18 12.89
C CYS A 20 -10.05 2.22 14.41
N THR A 21 -11.24 1.82 14.87
CA THR A 21 -11.53 1.56 16.28
C THR A 21 -10.77 0.34 16.79
N ALA A 22 -10.66 0.20 18.11
CA ALA A 22 -10.03 -0.98 18.72
C ALA A 22 -10.68 -2.31 18.31
N ALA A 23 -12.01 -2.33 18.14
CA ALA A 23 -12.73 -3.52 17.68
C ALA A 23 -12.40 -3.88 16.22
N GLU A 24 -12.24 -2.88 15.36
CA GLU A 24 -11.83 -3.09 13.96
C GLU A 24 -10.38 -3.54 13.86
N LEU A 25 -9.48 -2.92 14.63
CA LEU A 25 -8.08 -3.36 14.74
C LEU A 25 -7.98 -4.83 15.19
N GLY A 26 -8.78 -5.24 16.17
CA GLY A 26 -8.84 -6.64 16.61
C GLY A 26 -9.25 -7.61 15.51
N ARG A 27 -10.14 -7.22 14.59
CA ARG A 27 -10.50 -8.04 13.41
C ARG A 27 -9.34 -8.15 12.42
N VAL A 28 -8.58 -7.07 12.24
CA VAL A 28 -7.39 -7.06 11.37
C VAL A 28 -6.31 -7.96 11.95
N GLU A 29 -6.02 -7.84 13.24
CA GLU A 29 -5.04 -8.67 13.94
C GLU A 29 -5.42 -10.16 13.90
N GLN A 30 -6.70 -10.48 14.09
CA GLN A 30 -7.19 -11.85 13.94
C GLN A 30 -7.01 -12.37 12.50
N ALA A 31 -7.35 -11.57 11.49
CA ALA A 31 -7.15 -11.95 10.09
C ALA A 31 -5.65 -12.17 9.75
N LEU A 32 -4.76 -11.34 10.29
CA LEU A 32 -3.32 -11.50 10.15
C LEU A 32 -2.83 -12.80 10.83
N ALA A 33 -3.33 -13.12 12.02
CA ALA A 33 -3.00 -14.34 12.75
C ALA A 33 -3.47 -15.62 12.02
N GLU A 34 -4.59 -15.54 11.31
CA GLU A 34 -5.13 -16.61 10.45
C GLU A 34 -4.38 -16.77 9.12
N GLY A 35 -3.42 -15.89 8.81
CA GLY A 35 -2.70 -15.89 7.53
C GLY A 35 -3.56 -15.43 6.35
N ARG A 36 -4.68 -14.75 6.60
CA ARG A 36 -5.56 -14.20 5.56
C ARG A 36 -4.86 -13.02 4.86
N THR A 37 -5.10 -12.87 3.56
CA THR A 37 -4.64 -11.69 2.83
C THR A 37 -5.33 -10.44 3.34
N VAL A 38 -4.54 -9.44 3.76
CA VAL A 38 -5.02 -8.12 4.20
C VAL A 38 -4.47 -7.05 3.26
N LEU A 39 -5.35 -6.21 2.72
CA LEU A 39 -5.00 -5.00 1.98
C LEU A 39 -5.43 -3.81 2.83
N ALA A 40 -4.49 -2.94 3.18
CA ALA A 40 -4.76 -1.79 4.03
C ALA A 40 -4.17 -0.51 3.43
N SER A 41 -4.91 0.59 3.55
CA SER A 41 -4.39 1.94 3.36
C SER A 41 -4.18 2.61 4.73
N ALA A 42 -3.25 3.55 4.80
CA ALA A 42 -3.03 4.39 5.97
C ALA A 42 -2.20 5.61 5.58
N LEU A 43 -2.24 6.64 6.43
CA LEU A 43 -1.34 7.79 6.29
C LEU A 43 0.13 7.39 6.48
N THR A 44 1.01 7.93 5.63
CA THR A 44 2.45 7.61 5.62
C THR A 44 3.10 7.90 6.97
N GLU A 45 2.74 9.01 7.60
CA GLU A 45 3.21 9.44 8.91
C GLU A 45 2.84 8.44 10.01
N ARG A 46 1.65 7.85 9.92
CA ARG A 46 1.15 6.85 10.87
C ARG A 46 1.93 5.56 10.73
N VAL A 47 2.09 5.07 9.50
CA VAL A 47 2.92 3.88 9.22
C VAL A 47 4.35 4.08 9.72
N ALA A 48 4.95 5.25 9.50
CA ALA A 48 6.33 5.55 9.91
C ALA A 48 6.52 5.58 11.44
N THR A 49 5.47 5.90 12.20
CA THR A 49 5.50 6.08 13.66
C THR A 49 4.84 4.93 14.43
N SER A 50 4.27 3.94 13.74
CA SER A 50 3.74 2.72 14.33
C SER A 50 4.82 1.68 14.57
N PHE A 51 5.02 1.32 15.84
CA PHE A 51 6.01 0.33 16.28
C PHE A 51 5.38 -0.98 16.77
N ARG A 52 4.05 -1.03 16.94
CA ARG A 52 3.28 -2.20 17.39
C ARG A 52 1.91 -2.24 16.72
N GLY A 53 1.23 -3.38 16.84
CA GLY A 53 -0.11 -3.61 16.29
C GLY A 53 -0.13 -3.83 14.78
N ALA A 54 -1.33 -3.89 14.21
CA ALA A 54 -1.58 -4.23 12.81
C ALA A 54 -0.73 -3.43 11.79
N LEU A 55 -0.58 -2.10 11.97
CA LEU A 55 0.24 -1.27 11.06
C LEU A 55 1.72 -1.67 11.07
N ALA A 56 2.29 -1.91 12.25
CA ALA A 56 3.68 -2.31 12.37
C ALA A 56 3.89 -3.74 11.83
N GLU A 57 2.93 -4.63 12.08
CA GLU A 57 2.96 -6.00 11.59
C GLU A 57 2.89 -6.06 10.06
N LEU A 58 1.96 -5.32 9.45
CA LEU A 58 1.84 -5.18 8.00
C LEU A 58 3.10 -4.58 7.39
N ARG A 59 3.61 -3.46 7.93
CA ARG A 59 4.85 -2.83 7.44
C ARG A 59 6.04 -3.79 7.42
N ALA A 60 6.13 -4.70 8.38
CA ALA A 60 7.24 -5.63 8.48
C ALA A 60 7.21 -6.77 7.45
N ARG A 61 6.03 -7.09 6.87
CA ARG A 61 5.86 -8.29 6.03
C ARG A 61 5.26 -8.02 4.64
N ALA A 62 4.54 -6.92 4.47
CA ALA A 62 3.78 -6.63 3.26
C ALA A 62 4.68 -6.03 2.17
N ASP A 63 4.29 -6.28 0.93
CA ASP A 63 4.70 -5.41 -0.18
C ASP A 63 3.94 -4.08 -0.03
N LEU A 64 4.63 -2.95 -0.14
CA LEU A 64 4.06 -1.62 0.13
C LEU A 64 3.87 -0.84 -1.16
N VAL A 65 2.72 -0.17 -1.29
CA VAL A 65 2.52 0.90 -2.26
C VAL A 65 2.60 2.22 -1.52
N VAL A 66 3.63 3.01 -1.82
CA VAL A 66 3.84 4.33 -1.23
C VAL A 66 3.45 5.38 -2.26
N LEU A 67 2.36 6.11 -1.99
CA LEU A 67 1.94 7.23 -2.82
C LEU A 67 2.72 8.49 -2.41
N TRP A 68 2.99 9.37 -3.39
CA TRP A 68 3.81 10.58 -3.19
C TRP A 68 5.15 10.30 -2.49
N PRO A 69 5.98 9.37 -3.02
CA PRO A 69 7.15 8.83 -2.32
C PRO A 69 8.26 9.87 -2.07
N GLY A 70 8.15 11.06 -2.66
CA GLY A 70 9.09 12.17 -2.46
C GLY A 70 8.73 13.10 -1.29
N VAL A 71 7.64 12.84 -0.57
CA VAL A 71 7.11 13.72 0.48
C VAL A 71 7.09 13.00 1.84
N GLY A 72 7.31 13.77 2.91
CA GLY A 72 7.15 13.29 4.29
C GLY A 72 8.08 12.12 4.65
N PRO A 73 7.67 11.26 5.61
CA PRO A 73 8.48 10.15 6.09
C PRO A 73 8.36 8.88 5.22
N ALA A 74 8.14 9.03 3.91
CA ALA A 74 7.91 7.91 2.98
C ALA A 74 9.02 6.84 3.02
N ALA A 75 10.29 7.26 3.05
CA ALA A 75 11.42 6.33 3.16
C ALA A 75 11.45 5.59 4.51
N GLN A 76 11.02 6.24 5.60
CA GLN A 76 10.93 5.62 6.93
C GLN A 76 9.79 4.61 7.01
N ALA A 77 8.65 4.92 6.39
CA ALA A 77 7.54 3.98 6.24
C ALA A 77 7.94 2.77 5.38
N ALA A 78 8.68 3.00 4.28
CA ALA A 78 9.11 1.98 3.34
C ALA A 78 10.29 1.11 3.84
N GLY A 79 11.11 1.62 4.76
CA GLY A 79 12.34 0.96 5.19
C GLY A 79 13.48 0.96 4.16
N VAL A 80 13.31 1.65 3.02
CA VAL A 80 14.30 1.76 1.94
C VAL A 80 14.31 3.17 1.35
N SER A 81 15.40 3.54 0.68
CA SER A 81 15.46 4.80 -0.06
C SER A 81 14.51 4.77 -1.26
N LEU A 82 13.69 5.82 -1.40
CA LEU A 82 12.76 5.99 -2.52
C LEU A 82 13.27 6.99 -3.57
N ARG A 83 14.42 7.63 -3.33
CA ARG A 83 14.92 8.75 -4.15
C ARG A 83 15.01 8.42 -5.65
N ALA A 84 15.39 7.19 -6.00
CA ALA A 84 15.58 6.77 -7.39
C ALA A 84 14.25 6.62 -8.18
N VAL A 85 13.12 6.49 -7.48
CA VAL A 85 11.80 6.32 -8.09
C VAL A 85 10.92 7.56 -7.96
N CYS A 86 11.41 8.60 -7.28
CA CYS A 86 10.73 9.88 -7.13
C CYS A 86 11.05 10.81 -8.30
N ASP A 87 10.03 11.42 -8.88
CA ASP A 87 10.20 12.54 -9.81
C ASP A 87 10.16 13.87 -9.05
N PRO A 88 11.27 14.60 -8.95
CA PRO A 88 11.31 15.88 -8.24
C PRO A 88 10.45 16.96 -8.90
N GLN A 89 10.08 16.83 -10.17
CA GLN A 89 9.23 17.80 -10.88
C GLN A 89 7.74 17.56 -10.64
N ALA A 90 7.36 16.38 -10.15
CA ALA A 90 5.97 15.99 -9.93
C ALA A 90 5.79 15.19 -8.62
N PRO A 91 6.19 15.76 -7.46
CA PRO A 91 6.28 15.01 -6.19
C PRO A 91 4.93 14.54 -5.65
N THR A 92 3.84 15.20 -6.02
CA THR A 92 2.47 14.95 -5.54
C THR A 92 1.50 14.59 -6.67
N GLN A 93 2.01 14.11 -7.81
CA GLN A 93 1.14 13.68 -8.91
C GLN A 93 0.19 12.54 -8.44
N PRO A 94 -1.13 12.68 -8.60
CA PRO A 94 -2.09 11.66 -8.16
C PRO A 94 -1.82 10.29 -8.80
N GLY A 95 -1.91 9.24 -7.98
CA GLY A 95 -1.66 7.85 -8.39
C GLY A 95 -0.19 7.52 -8.64
N ARG A 96 0.73 8.50 -8.65
CA ARG A 96 2.16 8.21 -8.77
C ARG A 96 2.70 7.71 -7.44
N GLY A 97 3.47 6.63 -7.50
CA GLY A 97 3.97 5.97 -6.30
C GLY A 97 5.21 5.12 -6.52
N ALA A 98 5.59 4.44 -5.45
CA ALA A 98 6.61 3.41 -5.43
C ALA A 98 6.02 2.10 -4.92
N LEU A 99 6.27 0.99 -5.62
CA LEU A 99 6.11 -0.36 -5.09
C LEU A 99 7.40 -0.72 -4.38
N VAL A 100 7.30 -1.09 -3.11
CA VAL A 100 8.40 -1.61 -2.31
C VAL A 100 8.15 -3.09 -2.06
N ARG A 101 9.00 -3.93 -2.64
CA ARG A 101 8.90 -5.39 -2.55
C ARG A 101 10.27 -5.97 -2.37
N ARG A 102 10.45 -6.83 -1.36
CA ARG A 102 11.74 -7.49 -1.05
C ARG A 102 12.92 -6.49 -0.98
N GLY A 103 12.69 -5.33 -0.38
CA GLY A 103 13.69 -4.26 -0.23
C GLY A 103 14.02 -3.48 -1.52
N GLN A 104 13.30 -3.71 -2.61
CA GLN A 104 13.48 -2.99 -3.87
C GLN A 104 12.31 -2.03 -4.12
N ALA A 105 12.63 -0.81 -4.53
CA ALA A 105 11.65 0.20 -4.90
C ALA A 105 11.52 0.26 -6.44
N MET A 106 10.29 0.25 -6.93
CA MET A 106 9.95 0.36 -8.36
C MET A 106 8.94 1.49 -8.55
N ALA A 107 9.14 2.37 -9.52
CA ALA A 107 8.16 3.41 -9.84
C ALA A 107 6.86 2.78 -10.37
N LEU A 108 5.71 3.29 -9.93
CA LEU A 108 4.41 2.88 -10.43
C LEU A 108 3.48 4.07 -10.66
N GLN A 109 2.46 3.84 -11.48
CA GLN A 109 1.31 4.71 -11.62
C GLN A 109 0.05 3.86 -11.39
N VAL A 110 -0.71 4.21 -10.36
CA VAL A 110 -2.03 3.61 -10.08
C VAL A 110 -2.97 3.99 -11.22
N ALA A 111 -3.64 2.97 -11.77
CA ALA A 111 -4.67 3.17 -12.78
C ALA A 111 -5.82 3.97 -12.17
N CYS A 112 -6.29 4.99 -12.89
CA CYS A 112 -7.53 5.66 -12.52
C CYS A 112 -8.67 4.65 -12.67
N PRO A 113 -9.43 4.35 -11.60
CA PRO A 113 -10.55 3.43 -11.71
C PRO A 113 -11.54 4.03 -12.69
N VAL A 114 -11.87 3.25 -13.72
CA VAL A 114 -12.98 3.64 -14.58
C VAL A 114 -14.26 3.19 -13.86
N PRO A 115 -15.26 4.06 -13.65
CA PRO A 115 -16.51 3.65 -13.06
C PRO A 115 -17.07 2.44 -13.82
N ALA A 116 -17.56 1.45 -13.09
CA ALA A 116 -18.05 0.20 -13.67
C ALA A 116 -19.15 0.50 -14.71
N GLY A 117 -18.79 0.42 -15.99
CA GLY A 117 -19.67 0.76 -17.11
C GLY A 117 -19.00 1.48 -18.28
N GLU A 118 -17.81 2.05 -18.09
CA GLU A 118 -17.11 2.77 -19.17
C GLU A 118 -15.84 2.01 -19.58
N ALA A 119 -15.84 1.40 -20.77
CA ALA A 119 -14.61 0.85 -21.35
C ALA A 119 -13.81 2.01 -21.96
N VAL A 120 -13.01 2.71 -21.16
CA VAL A 120 -12.19 3.81 -21.68
C VAL A 120 -10.84 3.25 -22.13
N SER A 121 -10.73 2.98 -23.43
CA SER A 121 -9.43 2.90 -24.10
C SER A 121 -8.76 4.26 -23.99
N ARG A 122 -7.71 4.37 -23.17
CA ARG A 122 -6.80 5.52 -23.20
C ARG A 122 -5.52 5.10 -23.89
N VAL A 123 -5.48 5.27 -25.20
CA VAL A 123 -4.23 5.44 -25.93
C VAL A 123 -3.72 6.85 -25.61
N ARG A 124 -2.51 6.97 -25.10
CA ARG A 124 -1.77 8.24 -25.14
C ARG A 124 -0.70 8.14 -26.21
N ALA A 125 -0.62 9.19 -27.01
CA ALA A 125 0.44 9.45 -27.98
C ALA A 125 1.80 9.60 -27.30
#